data_AF-A0A094F327-F1
#
_entry.id   AF-A0A094F327-F1
#
_cell.length_a   1.000
_cell.length_b   1.000
_cell.length_c   1.000
_cell.angle_alpha   90.00
_cell.angle_beta   90.00
_cell.angle_gamma   90.00
#
_symmetry.space_group_name_H-M   'P 1'
#
loop_
_entity.id
_entity.type
_entity.pdbx_description
1 polymer ?
#
loop_
_entity_poly.entity_id
_entity_poly.type
_entity_poly.pdbx_seq_one_letter_code
_entity_poly.pdbx_strand_id
1 'polypeptide(L)'
;GLLQPGAGPAPGYTVAIPKNLKPGKYLIRHEVIMLASRPPQFYIECAQLSITGNGTASPSGDYLASFPGTYTDEDPGLAMSQWWMGPNGSPFQPEWNTTEYPFPGPELWSG
;
A
#
# COMPACT_ATOMS: atom_id res chain seq x y z
N GLY A 1 10.08 5.02 6.42
CA GLY A 1 11.49 5.41 6.53
C GLY A 1 12.33 4.21 6.16
N LEU A 2 13.29 4.37 5.25
CA LEU A 2 14.18 3.28 4.84
C LEU A 2 15.03 2.81 6.03
N LEU A 3 15.16 1.50 6.20
CA LEU A 3 16.06 0.88 7.16
C LEU A 3 17.50 1.16 6.71
N GLN A 4 18.13 2.21 7.25
CA GLN A 4 19.56 2.44 7.04
C GLN A 4 20.38 1.58 7.99
N PRO A 5 21.44 0.89 7.52
CA PRO A 5 22.37 0.19 8.39
C PRO A 5 22.97 1.15 9.42
N GLY A 6 22.83 0.85 10.72
CA GLY A 6 23.35 1.67 11.82
C GLY A 6 22.38 2.69 12.40
N ALA A 7 21.23 2.93 11.77
CA ALA A 7 20.11 3.55 12.46
C ALA A 7 19.50 2.51 13.43
N GLY A 8 19.14 2.93 14.65
CA GLY A 8 18.34 2.10 15.54
C GLY A 8 17.06 1.62 14.85
N PRO A 9 16.31 0.66 15.42
CA PRO A 9 15.11 0.13 14.79
C PRO A 9 14.21 1.29 14.35
N ALA A 10 13.89 1.33 13.04
CA ALA A 10 13.00 2.34 12.52
C ALA A 10 11.68 2.28 13.31
N PRO A 11 11.07 3.43 13.65
CA PRO A 11 9.78 3.42 14.33
C PRO A 11 8.78 2.65 13.46
N GLY A 12 8.08 1.69 14.07
CA GLY A 12 7.00 0.96 13.41
C GLY A 12 5.84 1.89 13.04
N TYR A 13 4.92 1.39 12.21
CA TYR A 13 3.68 2.10 11.89
C TYR A 13 2.52 1.53 12.71
N THR A 14 1.78 2.38 13.40
CA THR A 14 0.62 1.97 14.20
C THR A 14 -0.65 2.13 13.39
N VAL A 15 -1.43 1.06 13.29
CA VAL A 15 -2.76 1.07 12.67
C VAL A 15 -3.81 0.66 13.69
N ALA A 16 -5.01 1.23 13.59
CA ALA A 16 -6.14 0.87 14.43
C ALA A 16 -7.04 -0.15 13.71
N ILE A 17 -7.39 -1.22 14.40
CA ILE A 17 -8.42 -2.15 13.93
C ILE A 17 -9.79 -1.46 14.11
N PRO A 18 -10.64 -1.40 13.08
CA PRO A 18 -11.98 -0.80 13.19
C PRO A 18 -12.80 -1.47 14.31
N LYS A 19 -13.35 -0.67 15.22
CA LYS A 19 -13.99 -1.17 16.44
C LYS A 19 -15.20 -2.07 16.18
N ASN A 20 -15.95 -1.81 15.10
CA ASN A 20 -17.14 -2.55 14.72
C ASN A 20 -16.85 -3.75 13.81
N LEU A 21 -15.58 -4.02 13.46
CA LEU A 21 -15.22 -5.19 12.67
C LEU A 21 -15.67 -6.48 13.36
N LYS A 22 -16.35 -7.33 12.60
CA LYS A 22 -16.81 -8.64 13.07
C LYS A 22 -15.63 -9.50 13.58
N PRO A 23 -15.72 -10.10 14.78
CA PRO A 23 -14.69 -11.02 15.29
C PRO A 23 -14.40 -12.19 14.34
N GLY A 24 -13.15 -12.65 14.29
CA GLY A 24 -12.74 -13.70 13.38
C GLY A 24 -11.23 -13.84 13.19
N LYS A 25 -10.85 -14.69 12.23
CA LYS A 25 -9.46 -14.85 11.80
C LYS A 25 -9.21 -14.00 10.56
N TYR A 26 -8.20 -13.13 10.63
CA TYR A 26 -7.87 -12.18 9.57
C TYR A 26 -6.40 -12.25 9.24
N LEU A 27 -6.06 -11.89 8.00
CA LEU A 27 -4.71 -11.46 7.65
C LEU A 27 -4.68 -9.94 7.69
N ILE A 28 -3.64 -9.39 8.30
CA ILE A 28 -3.26 -8.00 8.09
C ILE A 28 -2.11 -7.97 7.09
N ARG A 29 -2.30 -7.24 5.99
CA ARG A 29 -1.30 -7.02 4.94
C ARG A 29 -0.73 -5.62 5.09
N HIS A 30 0.57 -5.52 5.35
CA HIS A 30 1.29 -4.24 5.27
C HIS A 30 1.99 -4.17 3.91
N GLU A 31 1.98 -2.98 3.32
CA GLU A 31 2.60 -2.74 2.02
C GLU A 31 3.27 -1.36 2.01
N VAL A 32 4.51 -1.34 1.55
CA VAL A 32 5.22 -0.12 1.18
C VAL A 32 5.45 -0.15 -0.33
N ILE A 33 5.05 0.91 -1.01
CA ILE A 33 5.23 1.08 -2.45
C ILE A 33 6.32 2.14 -2.67
N MET A 34 7.41 1.74 -3.31
CA MET A 34 8.50 2.65 -3.67
C MET A 34 8.38 3.02 -5.16
N LEU A 35 8.27 4.34 -5.40
CA LEU A 35 8.04 4.92 -6.73
C LEU A 35 9.31 5.44 -7.40
N ALA A 36 10.49 5.26 -6.81
CA ALA A 36 11.75 5.74 -7.38
C ALA A 36 12.27 4.85 -8.54
N SER A 37 11.51 3.82 -8.94
CA SER A 37 11.81 2.92 -10.05
C SER A 37 10.50 2.50 -10.73
N ARG A 38 10.55 2.24 -12.04
CA ARG A 38 9.45 1.68 -12.85
C ARG A 38 9.89 0.32 -13.41
N PRO A 39 9.13 -0.77 -13.18
CA PRO A 39 7.88 -0.84 -12.40
C PRO A 39 8.10 -0.50 -10.91
N PRO A 40 7.06 0.00 -10.21
CA PRO A 40 7.14 0.31 -8.79
C PRO A 40 7.51 -0.92 -7.98
N GLN A 41 8.23 -0.71 -6.87
CA GLN A 41 8.68 -1.80 -6.00
C GLN A 41 7.74 -1.95 -4.81
N PHE A 42 7.19 -3.15 -4.65
CA PHE A 42 6.25 -3.48 -3.57
C PHE A 42 6.97 -4.30 -2.48
N TYR A 43 6.96 -3.81 -1.25
CA TYR A 43 7.47 -4.49 -0.05
C TYR A 43 6.26 -4.88 0.79
N ILE A 44 5.95 -6.18 0.81
CA ILE A 44 4.67 -6.70 1.32
C ILE A 44 4.93 -7.77 2.37
N GLU A 45 4.27 -7.65 3.51
CA GLU A 45 4.25 -8.68 4.55
C GLU A 45 2.83 -8.89 5.10
N CYS A 46 2.56 -10.11 5.54
CA CYS A 46 1.28 -10.49 6.14
C CYS A 46 1.49 -11.04 7.55
N ALA A 47 0.55 -10.75 8.45
CA ALA A 47 0.46 -11.38 9.77
C ALA A 47 -0.96 -11.91 10.01
N GLN A 48 -1.06 -12.99 10.78
CA GLN A 48 -2.33 -13.60 11.16
C GLN A 48 -2.84 -13.02 12.47
N LEU A 49 -4.08 -12.54 12.47
CA LEU A 49 -4.74 -11.96 13.64
C LEU A 49 -5.97 -12.79 14.03
N SER A 50 -6.21 -12.86 15.33
CA SER A 50 -7.47 -13.35 15.91
C SER A 50 -8.20 -12.17 16.54
N ILE A 51 -9.13 -11.58 15.79
CA ILE A 51 -9.90 -10.43 16.24
C ILE A 51 -11.02 -10.90 17.18
N THR A 52 -11.09 -10.29 18.36
CA THR A 52 -12.11 -10.52 19.38
C THR A 52 -12.98 -9.27 19.58
N GLY A 53 -14.15 -9.42 20.19
CA GLY A 53 -15.05 -8.30 20.48
C GLY A 53 -16.50 -8.66 20.17
N ASN A 54 -17.33 -7.65 19.96
CA ASN A 54 -18.76 -7.79 19.65
C ASN A 54 -19.18 -6.99 18.39
N GLY A 55 -18.21 -6.56 17.58
CA GLY A 55 -18.48 -5.93 16.29
C GLY A 55 -19.29 -6.83 15.37
N THR A 56 -20.04 -6.22 14.46
CA THR A 56 -20.94 -6.94 13.53
C THR A 56 -20.72 -6.53 12.07
N ALA A 57 -19.93 -5.48 11.83
CA ALA A 57 -19.72 -4.92 10.51
C ALA A 57 -18.72 -5.74 9.70
N SER A 58 -18.89 -5.69 8.38
CA SER A 58 -17.95 -6.23 7.40
C SER A 58 -17.97 -5.32 6.18
N PRO A 59 -16.82 -5.10 5.52
CA PRO A 59 -16.77 -4.29 4.29
C PRO A 59 -17.72 -4.85 3.21
N SER A 60 -18.42 -3.95 2.51
CA SER A 60 -19.16 -4.30 1.29
C SER A 60 -18.20 -4.58 0.14
N GLY A 61 -18.72 -5.09 -0.99
CA GLY A 61 -17.93 -5.46 -2.16
C GLY A 61 -17.02 -4.35 -2.68
N ASP A 62 -17.44 -3.09 -2.57
CA ASP A 62 -16.67 -1.93 -3.06
C ASP A 62 -15.36 -1.68 -2.28
N TYR A 63 -15.23 -2.25 -1.08
CA TYR A 63 -14.01 -2.21 -0.26
C TYR A 63 -13.15 -3.47 -0.41
N LEU A 64 -13.60 -4.47 -1.18
CA LEU A 64 -12.88 -5.72 -1.34
C LEU A 64 -11.95 -5.68 -2.56
N ALA A 65 -10.78 -6.28 -2.39
CA ALA A 65 -9.71 -6.30 -3.37
C ALA A 65 -9.15 -7.74 -3.52
N SER A 66 -8.63 -8.06 -4.70
CA SER A 66 -7.94 -9.32 -4.98
C SER A 66 -6.47 -9.06 -5.28
N PHE A 67 -5.59 -9.82 -4.64
CA PHE A 67 -4.15 -9.71 -4.83
C PHE A 67 -3.58 -11.07 -5.28
N PRO A 68 -3.03 -11.19 -6.51
CA PRO A 68 -2.93 -10.16 -7.55
C PRO A 68 -4.29 -9.83 -8.20
N GLY A 69 -4.41 -8.64 -8.81
CA GLY A 69 -5.57 -8.24 -9.62
C GLY A 69 -6.06 -6.81 -9.40
N THR A 70 -5.94 -6.27 -8.19
CA THR A 70 -6.44 -4.92 -7.86
C THR A 70 -5.57 -3.78 -8.39
N TYR A 71 -4.27 -3.99 -8.53
CA TYR A 71 -3.34 -2.95 -9.00
C TYR A 71 -2.89 -3.18 -10.44
N THR A 72 -2.67 -2.08 -11.16
CA THR A 72 -2.05 -2.06 -12.48
C THR A 72 -0.92 -1.03 -12.54
N ASP A 73 0.07 -1.23 -13.41
CA ASP A 73 1.17 -0.27 -13.60
C ASP A 73 0.69 1.07 -14.20
N GLU A 74 -0.55 1.10 -14.67
CA GLU A 74 -1.28 2.26 -15.20
C GLU A 74 -2.12 3.00 -14.15
N ASP A 75 -2.27 2.46 -12.92
CA ASP A 75 -2.99 3.17 -11.85
C ASP A 75 -2.32 4.53 -11.63
N PRO A 76 -3.08 5.64 -11.52
CA PRO A 76 -2.50 6.98 -11.58
C PRO A 76 -1.32 7.21 -10.62
N GLY A 77 -1.40 6.70 -9.38
CA GLY A 77 -0.31 6.81 -8.41
C GLY A 77 0.88 5.89 -8.70
N LEU A 78 0.64 4.71 -9.28
CA LEU A 78 1.70 3.76 -9.65
C LEU A 78 2.43 4.20 -10.94
N ALA A 79 1.69 4.79 -11.88
CA ALA A 79 2.22 5.42 -13.08
C ALA A 79 3.11 6.64 -12.77
N MET A 80 3.04 7.19 -11.54
CA MET A 80 3.97 8.23 -11.07
C MET A 80 5.40 7.71 -10.81
N SER A 81 5.62 6.39 -10.90
CA SER A 81 6.93 5.79 -10.73
C SER A 81 7.98 6.30 -11.72
N GLN A 82 9.20 6.50 -11.24
CA GLN A 82 10.32 7.09 -11.97
C GLN A 82 11.09 6.05 -12.78
N TRP A 83 11.61 6.44 -13.94
CA TRP A 83 12.51 5.57 -14.69
C TRP A 83 13.97 5.87 -14.34
N TRP A 84 14.73 4.83 -14.00
CA TRP A 84 16.18 5.00 -13.90
C TRP A 84 16.82 5.17 -15.30
N MET A 85 16.24 4.56 -16.33
CA MET A 85 16.70 4.62 -17.72
C MET A 85 15.52 4.80 -18.66
N GLY A 86 15.55 5.87 -19.44
CA GLY A 86 14.63 6.13 -20.53
C GLY A 86 14.94 5.28 -21.78
N PRO A 87 14.09 5.35 -22.81
CA PRO A 87 14.18 4.50 -24.01
C PRO A 87 15.50 4.61 -24.80
N ASN A 88 16.26 5.70 -24.61
CA ASN A 88 17.57 5.92 -25.25
C ASN A 88 18.76 5.69 -24.30
N GLY A 89 18.53 5.07 -23.13
CA GLY A 89 19.55 4.88 -22.09
C GLY A 89 19.90 6.16 -21.30
N SER A 90 19.23 7.28 -21.56
CA SER A 90 19.36 8.50 -20.75
C SER A 90 18.48 8.41 -19.49
N PRO A 91 18.93 8.88 -18.32
CA PRO A 91 18.05 9.01 -17.15
C PRO A 91 16.81 9.82 -17.52
N PHE A 92 15.62 9.27 -17.28
CA PHE A 92 14.35 9.95 -17.54
C PHE A 92 13.59 10.10 -16.24
N GLN A 93 13.46 11.33 -15.77
CA GLN A 93 12.69 11.65 -14.58
C GLN A 93 11.39 12.31 -15.04
N PRO A 94 10.22 11.66 -14.90
CA PRO A 94 8.96 12.34 -15.15
C PRO A 94 8.81 13.50 -14.16
N GLU A 95 8.59 14.70 -14.69
CA GLU A 95 8.27 15.87 -13.88
C GLU A 95 6.76 15.88 -13.58
N TRP A 96 6.40 15.62 -12.32
CA TRP A 96 5.02 15.70 -11.86
C TRP A 96 4.78 17.08 -11.25
N ASN A 97 3.92 17.89 -11.89
CA ASN A 97 3.49 19.18 -11.34
C ASN A 97 2.20 19.02 -10.51
N THR A 98 2.29 18.27 -9.42
CA THR A 98 1.17 18.01 -8.50
C THR A 98 1.66 17.86 -7.06
N THR A 99 0.77 18.10 -6.10
CA THR A 99 0.96 17.77 -4.68
C THR A 99 0.03 16.65 -4.21
N GLU A 100 -0.78 16.12 -5.13
CA GLU A 100 -1.73 15.04 -4.88
C GLU A 100 -1.12 13.69 -5.28
N TYR A 101 -1.33 12.69 -4.42
CA TYR A 101 -0.96 11.31 -4.70
C TYR A 101 -2.21 10.43 -4.60
N PRO A 102 -2.77 9.97 -5.73
CA PRO A 102 -3.90 9.04 -5.73
C PRO A 102 -3.41 7.64 -5.34
N PHE A 103 -3.79 7.19 -4.15
CA PHE A 103 -3.47 5.84 -3.69
C PHE A 103 -4.16 4.79 -4.58
N PRO A 104 -3.46 3.69 -4.94
CA PRO A 104 -4.07 2.60 -5.68
C PRO A 104 -4.96 1.75 -4.76
N GLY A 105 -6.00 1.16 -5.33
CA GLY A 105 -6.93 0.26 -4.63
C GLY A 105 -8.23 0.93 -4.18
N PRO A 106 -9.06 0.19 -3.41
CA PRO A 106 -10.35 0.67 -2.96
C PRO A 106 -10.21 1.77 -1.89
N GLU A 107 -11.31 2.45 -1.61
CA GLU A 107 -11.39 3.43 -0.54
C GLU A 107 -11.13 2.82 0.85
N LEU A 108 -10.80 3.67 1.83
CA LEU A 108 -10.63 3.26 3.22
C LEU A 108 -11.96 2.85 3.84
N TRP A 109 -12.08 1.58 4.24
CA TRP A 109 -13.17 1.13 5.10
C TRP A 109 -12.89 1.51 6.57
N SER A 110 -13.79 2.26 7.20
CA SER A 110 -13.59 2.83 8.55
C SER A 110 -14.31 2.11 9.68
N GLY A 111 -15.12 1.08 9.38
CA GLY A 111 -15.85 0.29 10.40
C GLY A 111 -17.36 0.38 10.31
#